data_AF-A0A1V4RTV9-F1
#
_entry.id   AF-A0A1V4RTV9-F1
#
_cell.length_a   1.000
_cell.length_b   1.000
_cell.length_c   1.000
_cell.angle_alpha   90.00
_cell.angle_beta   90.00
_cell.angle_gamma   90.00
#
_symmetry.space_group_name_H-M   'P 1'
#
loop_
_entity.id
_entity.type
_entity.pdbx_description
1 polymer ?
#
loop_
_entity_poly.entity_id
_entity_poly.type
_entity_poly.pdbx_seq_one_letter_code
_entity_poly.pdbx_strand_id
1 'polypeptide(L)'
;MVRQTLYIPNSLIPGSQIRPIPSLDLGNPGIQVLPDRERASKVGLSAAEIGTTLDVLLDGVKVDDYLLEGEEIDLVLKGQGQVLRKTQDFDHVMIYTPGAGFIPLNSVSRLRLVSGPAQINHIEQHRAIVVRIIPPLEVSMEKAMKIVQTEIVDPLLKGRGQGTAY
;
A
#
# COMPACT_ATOMS: atom_id res chain seq x y z
N MET A 1 13.65 11.03 -0.72
CA MET A 1 13.08 9.91 0.06
C MET A 1 13.90 8.66 -0.21
N VAL A 2 14.83 8.31 0.70
CA VAL A 2 15.75 7.19 0.52
C VAL A 2 14.97 5.88 0.66
N ARG A 3 14.90 5.09 -0.41
CA ARG A 3 14.36 3.72 -0.38
C ARG A 3 15.44 2.82 0.21
N GLN A 4 15.45 2.64 1.53
CA GLN A 4 16.23 1.58 2.16
C GLN A 4 15.40 0.30 2.09
N THR A 5 15.72 -0.56 1.12
CA THR A 5 15.15 -1.89 1.02
C THR A 5 15.68 -2.71 2.20
N LEU A 6 14.80 -3.04 3.15
CA LEU A 6 15.13 -3.91 4.28
C LEU A 6 15.16 -5.36 3.77
N TYR A 7 16.34 -5.87 3.43
CA TYR A 7 16.56 -7.29 3.13
C TYR A 7 16.98 -8.02 4.41
N ILE A 8 16.13 -8.91 4.91
CA ILE A 8 16.47 -9.80 6.02
C ILE A 8 16.76 -11.17 5.41
N PRO A 9 18.03 -11.62 5.36
CA PRO A 9 18.33 -12.94 4.82
C PRO A 9 17.67 -14.02 5.68
N ASN A 10 16.97 -14.96 5.02
CA ASN A 10 16.30 -16.10 5.66
C ASN A 10 17.28 -17.08 6.37
N SER A 11 18.58 -16.82 6.34
CA SER A 11 19.65 -17.72 6.80
C SER A 11 20.47 -17.20 7.98
N LEU A 12 20.05 -16.13 8.66
CA LEU A 12 20.82 -15.54 9.78
C LEU A 12 21.01 -16.50 10.95
N ILE A 13 20.01 -17.31 11.26
CA ILE A 13 20.09 -18.42 12.21
C ILE A 13 19.62 -19.68 11.46
N PRO A 14 20.49 -20.68 11.23
CA PRO A 14 20.11 -21.92 10.56
C PRO A 14 18.93 -22.59 11.28
N GLY A 15 17.87 -22.93 10.54
CA GLY A 15 16.66 -23.53 11.10
C GLY A 15 15.69 -22.56 11.79
N SER A 16 16.02 -21.26 11.88
CA SER A 16 15.09 -20.27 12.40
C SER A 16 14.00 -19.89 11.40
N GLN A 17 12.81 -19.58 11.90
CA GLN A 17 11.76 -18.95 11.11
C GLN A 17 11.79 -17.44 11.37
N ILE A 18 12.10 -16.67 10.33
CA ILE A 18 12.12 -15.21 10.36
C ILE A 18 10.92 -14.70 9.57
N ARG A 19 10.09 -13.87 10.21
CA ARG A 19 8.91 -13.29 9.58
C ARG A 19 8.81 -11.80 9.90
N PRO A 20 8.97 -10.90 8.91
CA PRO A 20 8.65 -9.49 9.08
C PRO A 20 7.14 -9.26 9.04
N ILE A 21 6.66 -8.32 9.85
CA ILE A 21 5.26 -7.88 9.94
C ILE A 21 5.28 -6.34 9.92
N PRO A 22 4.79 -5.69 8.86
CA PRO A 22 4.14 -6.25 7.67
C PRO A 22 5.12 -7.01 6.77
N SER A 23 4.60 -7.89 5.90
CA SER A 23 5.45 -8.61 4.94
C SER A 23 6.21 -7.61 4.07
N LEU A 24 7.51 -7.86 3.86
CA LEU A 24 8.37 -7.08 2.96
C LEU A 24 8.34 -7.63 1.54
N ASP A 25 7.42 -8.56 1.27
CA ASP A 25 7.27 -9.17 -0.04
C ASP A 25 6.97 -8.11 -1.11
N LEU A 26 7.77 -8.14 -2.16
CA LEU A 26 7.63 -7.31 -3.36
C LEU A 26 6.60 -7.91 -4.34
N GLY A 27 6.07 -9.11 -4.06
CA GLY A 27 5.16 -9.88 -4.90
C GLY A 27 3.70 -9.40 -4.93
N ASN A 28 3.35 -8.35 -4.19
CA ASN A 28 2.04 -7.72 -4.26
C ASN A 28 2.12 -6.39 -5.04
N PRO A 29 1.92 -6.42 -6.38
CA PRO A 29 1.85 -5.20 -7.17
C PRO A 29 0.56 -4.44 -6.88
N GLY A 30 0.69 -3.15 -6.61
CA GLY A 30 -0.41 -2.19 -6.53
C GLY A 30 -0.36 -1.19 -7.70
N ILE A 31 -1.51 -0.60 -8.01
CA ILE A 31 -1.60 0.56 -8.89
C ILE A 31 -1.70 1.82 -8.04
N GLN A 32 -0.76 2.73 -8.22
CA GLN A 32 -0.84 4.09 -7.72
C GLN A 32 -1.35 5.01 -8.83
N VAL A 33 -2.53 5.59 -8.63
CA VAL A 33 -3.07 6.62 -9.53
C VAL A 33 -2.59 7.99 -9.05
N LEU A 34 -1.92 8.72 -9.95
CA LEU A 34 -1.40 10.07 -9.68
C LEU A 34 -2.14 11.08 -10.58
N PRO A 35 -3.15 11.79 -10.06
CA PRO A 35 -3.86 12.81 -10.82
C PRO A 35 -2.92 13.87 -11.39
N ASP A 36 -3.05 14.17 -12.67
CA ASP A 36 -2.39 15.30 -13.32
C ASP A 36 -3.29 16.53 -13.14
N ARG A 37 -2.92 17.41 -12.21
CA ARG A 37 -3.74 18.56 -11.84
C ARG A 37 -4.03 19.48 -13.04
N GLU A 38 -3.09 19.66 -13.94
CA GLU A 38 -3.25 20.55 -15.10
C GLU A 38 -4.22 19.97 -16.11
N ARG A 39 -4.13 18.66 -16.36
CA ARG A 39 -5.04 17.98 -17.29
C ARG A 39 -6.44 17.81 -16.70
N ALA A 40 -6.53 17.44 -15.42
CA ALA A 40 -7.79 17.30 -14.71
C ALA A 40 -8.56 18.63 -14.68
N SER A 41 -7.89 19.76 -14.41
CA SER A 41 -8.55 21.07 -14.39
C SER A 41 -9.12 21.48 -15.76
N LYS A 42 -8.48 21.08 -16.87
CA LYS A 42 -8.96 21.39 -18.22
C LYS A 42 -10.28 20.69 -18.56
N VAL A 43 -10.58 19.57 -17.92
CA VAL A 43 -11.83 18.82 -18.10
C VAL A 43 -12.81 19.01 -16.94
N GLY A 44 -12.50 19.93 -16.01
CA GLY A 44 -13.35 20.25 -14.88
C GLY A 44 -13.36 19.20 -13.77
N LEU A 45 -12.25 18.48 -13.58
CA LEU A 45 -12.09 17.51 -12.50
C LEU A 45 -11.05 17.93 -11.47
N SER A 46 -11.34 17.66 -10.21
CA SER A 46 -10.42 17.71 -9.08
C SER A 46 -9.81 16.33 -8.80
N ALA A 47 -8.69 16.33 -8.07
CA ALA A 47 -8.07 15.07 -7.61
C ALA A 47 -8.99 14.26 -6.68
N ALA A 48 -9.85 14.94 -5.92
CA ALA A 48 -10.83 14.30 -5.02
C ALA A 48 -11.89 13.56 -5.83
N GLU A 49 -12.47 14.20 -6.86
CA GLU A 49 -13.47 13.57 -7.73
C GLU A 49 -12.92 12.37 -8.49
N ILE A 50 -11.66 12.43 -8.94
CA ILE A 50 -10.99 11.26 -9.54
C ILE A 50 -10.88 10.11 -8.52
N GLY A 51 -10.51 10.42 -7.27
CA GLY A 51 -10.43 9.45 -6.19
C GLY A 51 -11.78 8.80 -5.90
N THR A 52 -12.82 9.60 -5.65
CA THR A 52 -14.18 9.10 -5.38
C THR A 52 -14.73 8.27 -6.53
N THR A 53 -14.46 8.66 -7.78
CA THR A 53 -14.86 7.87 -8.96
C THR A 53 -14.20 6.49 -8.96
N LEU A 54 -12.91 6.42 -8.62
CA LEU A 54 -12.21 5.14 -8.50
C LEU A 54 -12.72 4.29 -7.34
N ASP A 55 -13.02 4.90 -6.20
CA ASP A 55 -13.57 4.19 -5.04
C ASP A 55 -14.91 3.53 -5.40
N VAL A 56 -15.80 4.25 -6.10
CA VAL A 56 -17.07 3.72 -6.59
C VAL A 56 -16.87 2.55 -7.56
N LEU A 57 -15.87 2.61 -8.43
CA LEU A 57 -15.57 1.57 -9.42
C LEU A 57 -14.91 0.31 -8.80
N LEU A 58 -14.17 0.47 -7.71
CA LEU A 58 -13.44 -0.62 -7.04
C LEU A 58 -14.33 -1.31 -5.99
N ASP A 59 -14.57 -0.63 -4.88
CA ASP A 59 -15.25 -1.22 -3.72
C ASP A 59 -16.67 -0.68 -3.52
N GLY A 60 -16.96 0.49 -4.08
CA GLY A 60 -18.19 1.23 -3.83
C GLY A 60 -17.96 2.30 -2.75
N VAL A 61 -18.84 3.29 -2.72
CA VAL A 61 -18.83 4.36 -1.73
C VAL A 61 -20.19 4.37 -1.02
N LYS A 62 -20.18 4.41 0.31
CA LYS A 62 -21.41 4.63 1.09
C LYS A 62 -21.93 6.05 0.81
N VAL A 63 -23.18 6.13 0.38
CA VAL A 63 -23.83 7.40 0.02
C VAL A 63 -24.82 7.86 1.07
N ASP A 64 -25.49 6.94 1.75
CA ASP A 64 -26.49 7.24 2.76
C ASP A 64 -26.79 6.02 3.63
N ASP A 65 -27.66 6.21 4.63
CA ASP A 65 -28.25 5.19 5.46
C ASP A 65 -29.74 5.01 5.10
N TYR A 66 -30.23 3.77 5.11
CA TYR A 66 -31.63 3.47 4.84
C TYR A 66 -32.23 2.62 5.95
N LEU A 67 -33.43 2.99 6.42
CA LEU A 67 -34.13 2.23 7.45
C LEU A 67 -35.04 1.19 6.79
N LEU A 68 -34.73 -0.09 6.98
CA LEU A 68 -35.53 -1.22 6.50
C LEU A 68 -35.96 -2.07 7.69
N GLU A 69 -37.28 -2.18 7.92
CA GLU A 69 -37.86 -3.01 8.99
C GLU A 69 -37.34 -2.72 10.41
N GLY A 70 -36.87 -1.49 10.65
CA GLY A 70 -36.30 -1.07 11.93
C GLY A 70 -34.79 -1.31 12.07
N GLU A 71 -34.15 -1.88 11.04
CA GLU A 71 -32.69 -1.96 10.93
C GLU A 71 -32.16 -0.88 9.97
N GLU A 72 -31.06 -0.24 10.36
CA GLU A 72 -30.35 0.73 9.53
C GLU A 72 -29.36 -0.03 8.63
N ILE A 73 -29.48 0.16 7.32
CA ILE A 73 -28.64 -0.48 6.31
C ILE A 73 -27.88 0.57 5.50
N ASP A 74 -26.60 0.29 5.23
CA ASP A 74 -25.75 1.15 4.42
C ASP A 74 -26.20 1.13 2.94
N LEU A 75 -26.49 2.30 2.37
CA LEU A 75 -26.64 2.46 0.93
C LEU A 75 -25.27 2.70 0.30
N VAL A 76 -24.81 1.73 -0.49
CA VAL A 76 -23.51 1.78 -1.18
C VAL A 76 -23.72 1.91 -2.68
N LEU A 77 -23.17 2.97 -3.28
CA LEU A 77 -23.09 3.12 -4.73
C LEU A 77 -21.85 2.38 -5.24
N LYS A 78 -22.04 1.44 -6.16
CA LYS A 78 -20.95 0.66 -6.76
C LYS A 78 -21.09 0.63 -8.28
N GLY A 79 -19.94 0.67 -8.97
CA GLY A 79 -19.87 0.47 -10.41
C GLY A 79 -20.45 -0.87 -10.84
N GLN A 80 -21.04 -0.92 -12.04
CA GLN A 80 -21.63 -2.14 -12.57
C GLN A 80 -20.52 -3.12 -13.00
N GLY A 81 -20.43 -4.25 -12.30
CA GLY A 81 -19.46 -5.31 -12.59
C GLY A 81 -18.08 -5.07 -11.99
N GLN A 82 -17.27 -6.13 -11.94
CA GLN A 82 -15.91 -6.07 -11.44
C GLN A 82 -14.96 -5.62 -12.56
N VAL A 83 -15.08 -4.35 -12.97
CA VAL A 83 -14.33 -3.76 -14.09
C VAL A 83 -12.82 -3.73 -13.80
N LEU A 84 -12.43 -3.74 -12.52
CA LEU A 84 -11.04 -3.60 -12.07
C LEU A 84 -10.62 -4.82 -11.22
N ARG A 85 -10.26 -5.94 -11.87
CA ARG A 85 -9.75 -7.15 -11.17
C ARG A 85 -8.24 -7.28 -11.29
N LYS A 86 -7.68 -6.79 -12.38
CA LYS A 86 -6.26 -6.88 -12.71
C LYS A 86 -5.69 -5.49 -12.91
N THR A 87 -4.39 -5.38 -12.69
CA THR A 87 -3.60 -4.16 -12.94
C THR A 87 -3.83 -3.59 -14.35
N GLN A 88 -3.94 -4.45 -15.37
CA GLN A 88 -4.12 -4.06 -16.77
C GLN A 88 -5.49 -3.46 -17.06
N ASP A 89 -6.50 -3.73 -16.21
CA ASP A 89 -7.85 -3.23 -16.43
C ASP A 89 -7.91 -1.70 -16.28
N PHE A 90 -6.97 -1.09 -15.55
CA PHE A 90 -6.84 0.35 -15.37
C PHE A 90 -6.59 1.11 -16.69
N ASP A 91 -6.01 0.45 -17.70
CA ASP A 91 -5.78 1.06 -19.01
C ASP A 91 -7.08 1.32 -19.79
N HIS A 92 -8.16 0.62 -19.42
CA HIS A 92 -9.47 0.70 -20.07
C HIS A 92 -10.51 1.44 -19.23
N VAL A 93 -10.13 2.01 -18.08
CA VAL A 93 -11.06 2.77 -17.23
C VAL A 93 -11.45 4.06 -17.91
N MET A 94 -12.75 4.22 -18.13
CA MET A 94 -13.36 5.45 -18.63
C MET A 94 -14.01 6.19 -17.45
N ILE A 95 -13.78 7.49 -17.37
CA ILE A 95 -14.40 8.38 -16.38
C ILE A 95 -15.20 9.46 -17.08
N TYR A 96 -16.34 9.83 -16.51
CA TYR A 96 -17.13 10.95 -16.99
C TYR A 96 -16.52 12.27 -16.50
N THR A 97 -16.50 13.27 -17.37
CA THR A 97 -16.03 14.63 -17.05
C THR A 97 -17.07 15.67 -17.48
N PRO A 98 -17.25 16.74 -16.70
CA PRO A 98 -18.14 17.83 -17.09
C PRO A 98 -17.72 18.51 -18.40
N GLY A 99 -16.42 18.63 -18.66
CA GLY A 99 -15.90 19.40 -19.80
C GLY A 99 -15.73 18.62 -21.11
N ALA A 100 -15.61 17.29 -21.06
CA ALA A 100 -15.25 16.49 -22.23
C ALA A 100 -16.04 15.17 -22.36
N GLY A 101 -17.03 14.92 -21.50
CA GLY A 101 -17.75 13.65 -21.47
C GLY A 101 -16.86 12.51 -20.99
N PHE A 102 -17.03 11.31 -21.57
CA PHE A 102 -16.24 10.13 -21.20
C PHE A 102 -14.83 10.19 -21.78
N ILE A 103 -13.83 10.16 -20.90
CA ILE A 103 -12.41 10.12 -21.28
C ILE A 103 -11.71 8.97 -20.54
N PRO A 104 -10.62 8.42 -21.08
CA PRO A 104 -9.86 7.40 -20.37
C PRO A 104 -9.14 8.02 -19.16
N LEU A 105 -9.03 7.27 -18.06
CA LEU A 105 -8.41 7.71 -16.81
C LEU A 105 -6.96 8.19 -17.00
N ASN A 106 -6.23 7.55 -17.91
CA ASN A 106 -4.84 7.89 -18.25
C ASN A 106 -4.69 9.28 -18.92
N SER A 107 -5.78 9.89 -19.38
CA SER A 107 -5.76 11.24 -19.96
C SER A 107 -5.60 12.31 -18.88
N VAL A 108 -6.08 12.06 -17.66
CA VAL A 108 -6.04 13.00 -16.52
C VAL A 108 -5.22 12.50 -15.34
N SER A 109 -4.60 11.34 -15.45
CA SER A 109 -3.78 10.76 -14.39
C SER A 109 -2.65 9.90 -14.94
N ARG A 110 -1.60 9.73 -14.14
CA ARG A 110 -0.51 8.79 -14.41
C ARG A 110 -0.66 7.56 -13.53
N LEU A 111 -0.63 6.39 -14.15
CA LEU A 111 -0.65 5.11 -13.45
C LEU A 111 0.80 4.67 -13.18
N ARG A 112 1.09 4.26 -11.94
CA ARG A 112 2.37 3.68 -11.57
C ARG A 112 2.17 2.33 -10.91
N LEU A 113 2.85 1.32 -11.46
CA LEU A 113 3.01 0.05 -10.77
C LEU A 113 3.92 0.27 -9.57
N VAL A 114 3.42 -0.03 -8.38
CA VAL A 114 4.18 0.03 -7.14
C VAL A 114 4.24 -1.34 -6.51
N SER A 115 5.44 -1.74 -6.10
CA SER A 115 5.66 -2.94 -5.29
C SER A 115 6.06 -2.48 -3.89
N GLY A 116 5.40 -3.00 -2.86
CA GLY A 116 5.69 -2.62 -1.49
C GLY A 116 4.85 -3.39 -0.49
N PRO A 117 5.12 -3.21 0.82
CA PRO A 117 4.34 -3.84 1.85
C PRO A 117 2.89 -3.37 1.74
N ALA A 118 1.94 -4.31 1.77
CA ALA A 118 0.51 -4.02 1.69
C ALA A 118 0.00 -3.14 2.86
N GLN A 119 0.78 -3.05 3.94
CA GLN A 119 0.44 -2.33 5.16
C GLN A 119 1.67 -1.59 5.69
N ILE A 120 1.46 -0.43 6.33
CA ILE A 120 2.50 0.30 7.05
C ILE A 120 2.12 0.32 8.53
N ASN A 121 2.90 -0.37 9.35
CA ASN A 121 2.70 -0.39 10.80
C ASN A 121 3.39 0.81 11.45
N HIS A 122 2.78 1.29 12.53
CA HIS A 122 3.32 2.35 13.36
C HIS A 122 3.40 1.87 14.81
N ILE A 123 4.51 2.17 15.48
CA ILE A 123 4.70 2.01 16.93
C ILE A 123 5.13 3.38 17.43
N GLU A 124 4.42 3.92 18.43
CA GLU A 124 4.71 5.26 18.98
C GLU A 124 4.80 6.34 17.88
N GLN A 125 3.88 6.31 16.90
CA GLN A 125 3.83 7.20 15.73
C GLN A 125 5.01 7.07 14.75
N HIS A 126 5.97 6.18 14.99
CA HIS A 126 7.08 5.92 14.09
C HIS A 126 6.78 4.71 13.22
N ARG A 127 7.11 4.78 11.93
CA ARG A 127 7.03 3.63 11.02
C ARG A 127 7.88 2.49 11.58
N ALA A 128 7.27 1.33 11.75
CA ALA A 128 7.88 0.18 12.37
C ALA A 128 7.64 -1.09 11.55
N ILE A 129 8.64 -1.97 11.55
CA ILE A 129 8.54 -3.33 11.03
C ILE A 129 8.89 -4.25 12.19
N VAL A 130 7.97 -5.14 12.55
CA VAL A 130 8.18 -6.12 13.61
C VAL A 130 8.77 -7.38 12.98
N VAL A 131 9.99 -7.74 13.38
CA VAL A 131 10.63 -8.98 12.92
C VAL A 131 10.43 -10.04 13.99
N ARG A 132 9.64 -11.07 13.67
CA ARG A 132 9.48 -12.24 14.55
C ARG A 132 10.52 -13.28 14.17
N ILE A 133 11.28 -13.73 15.16
CA ILE A 133 12.32 -14.75 15.00
C ILE A 133 12.03 -15.86 15.99
N ILE A 134 11.87 -17.07 15.49
CA ILE A 134 11.75 -18.28 16.31
C ILE A 134 13.05 -19.05 16.12
N PRO A 135 13.99 -18.99 17.10
CA PRO A 135 15.23 -19.76 17.04
C PRO A 135 14.94 -21.26 17.28
N PRO A 136 15.76 -22.15 16.71
CA PRO A 136 15.64 -23.59 16.93
C PRO A 136 16.09 -23.96 18.36
N LEU A 137 15.65 -25.11 18.86
CA LEU A 137 15.85 -25.54 20.26
C LEU A 137 17.34 -25.69 20.64
N GLU A 138 18.21 -25.90 19.65
CA GLU A 138 19.64 -26.07 19.79
C GLU A 138 20.40 -24.74 20.02
N VAL A 139 19.73 -23.59 19.87
CA VAL A 139 20.33 -22.26 20.05
C VAL A 139 19.78 -21.61 21.31
N SER A 140 20.68 -21.25 22.24
CA SER A 140 20.28 -20.50 23.43
C SER A 140 19.73 -19.13 23.05
N MET A 141 18.77 -18.64 23.85
CA MET A 141 18.15 -17.33 23.60
C MET A 141 19.17 -16.18 23.60
N GLU A 142 20.18 -16.26 24.47
CA GLU A 142 21.27 -15.28 24.52
C GLU A 142 22.08 -15.27 23.22
N LYS A 143 22.44 -16.45 22.70
CA LYS A 143 23.15 -16.58 21.43
C LYS A 143 22.30 -16.07 20.27
N ALA A 144 21.00 -16.40 20.26
CA ALA A 144 20.06 -15.90 19.27
C ALA A 144 19.97 -14.37 19.30
N MET A 145 19.83 -13.77 20.48
CA MET A 145 19.77 -12.32 20.65
C MET A 145 21.05 -11.63 20.17
N LYS A 146 22.21 -12.21 20.48
CA LYS A 146 23.51 -11.68 20.02
C LYS A 146 23.62 -11.68 18.49
N ILE A 147 23.15 -12.75 17.85
CA ILE A 147 23.12 -12.83 16.37
C ILE A 147 22.19 -11.76 15.81
N VAL A 148 20.98 -11.62 16.35
CA VAL A 148 20.02 -10.59 15.91
C VAL A 148 20.57 -9.18 16.07
N GLN A 149 21.19 -8.88 17.21
CA GLN A 149 21.78 -7.56 17.47
C GLN A 149 22.88 -7.23 16.44
N THR A 150 23.81 -8.18 16.23
CA THR A 150 25.01 -7.95 15.41
C THR A 150 24.67 -7.91 13.91
N GLU A 151 23.77 -8.78 13.46
CA GLU A 151 23.50 -8.97 12.03
C GLU A 151 22.32 -8.15 11.51
N ILE A 152 21.37 -7.77 12.39
CA ILE A 152 20.17 -7.02 12.00
C ILE A 152 20.18 -5.62 12.59
N VAL A 153 20.28 -5.49 13.91
CA VAL A 153 20.07 -4.19 14.58
C VAL A 153 21.23 -3.23 14.31
N ASP A 154 22.47 -3.65 14.51
CA ASP A 154 23.65 -2.79 14.37
C ASP A 154 23.81 -2.23 12.93
N PRO A 155 23.65 -3.02 11.85
CA PRO A 155 23.70 -2.51 10.48
C PRO A 155 22.58 -1.50 10.20
N LEU A 156 21.37 -1.72 10.73
CA LEU A 156 20.24 -0.81 10.53
C LEU A 156 20.44 0.54 11.24
N LEU A 157 21.02 0.52 12.45
CA LEU A 157 21.35 1.74 13.18
C LEU A 157 22.49 2.51 12.51
N LYS A 158 23.53 1.82 12.03
CA LYS A 158 24.63 2.43 11.27
C LYS A 158 24.14 3.02 9.94
N GLY A 159 23.23 2.34 9.26
CA GLY A 159 22.63 2.79 8.00
C GLY A 159 21.69 4.00 8.15
N ARG A 160 21.15 4.27 9.34
CA ARG A 160 20.36 5.48 9.65
C ARG A 160 21.23 6.74 9.77
N GLY A 161 22.52 6.61 10.06
CA GLY A 161 23.44 7.73 10.28
C GLY A 161 23.88 8.50 9.02
N GLN A 162 23.47 8.08 7.81
CA GLN A 162 23.88 8.74 6.55
C GLN A 162 22.70 9.39 5.79
N GLY A 163 21.50 9.45 6.40
CA GLY A 163 20.28 9.90 5.73
C GLY A 163 19.62 11.16 6.30
N THR A 164 20.24 11.88 7.22
CA THR A 164 19.75 13.18 7.70
C THR A 164 20.39 14.32 6.92
N ALA A 165 19.68 14.80 5.90
CA ALA A 165 19.77 16.18 5.43
C ALA A 165 18.37 16.57 4.93
N TYR A 166 17.76 17.49 5.69
CA TYR A 166 16.64 18.40 5.41
C TYR A 166 15.58 18.01 4.36
#